data_AF-A0A2N2HAM8-F1
#
_entry.id   AF-A0A2N2HAM8-F1
#
_cell.length_a   1.000
_cell.length_b   1.000
_cell.length_c   1.000
_cell.angle_alpha   90.00
_cell.angle_beta   90.00
_cell.angle_gamma   90.00
#
_symmetry.space_group_name_H-M   'P 1'
#
loop_
_entity.id
_entity.type
_entity.pdbx_description
1 polymer ?
#
loop_
_entity_poly.entity_id
_entity_poly.type
_entity_poly.pdbx_seq_one_letter_code
_entity_poly.pdbx_strand_id
1 'polypeptide(L)'
;MPGLLAVALWACGEPDGEALPPDASFDGAGETGSDGAVQPSCVPKTCDQLGAECGSVPDGCGGKVSCGTCAGGETCGGGGPNLCGTAACRPKSCPALGASCGYVSDGCSEAIDCGGCPVPETCGGGGKANQCGCSPRTCGQLGASCGKAPDGCGG
;
A
#
# COMPACT_ATOMS: atom_id res chain seq x y z
N MET A 1 -55.98 11.28 8.55
CA MET A 1 -55.24 11.99 9.61
C MET A 1 -54.25 10.99 10.20
N PRO A 2 -52.94 11.28 10.12
CA PRO A 2 -51.87 10.31 10.39
C PRO A 2 -51.59 10.24 11.90
N GLY A 3 -51.56 9.03 12.45
CA GLY A 3 -51.04 8.77 13.79
C GLY A 3 -49.60 8.30 13.65
N LEU A 4 -48.66 9.23 13.87
CA LEU A 4 -47.22 9.03 13.88
C LEU A 4 -46.85 7.75 14.66
N LEU A 5 -46.34 6.73 13.95
CA LEU A 5 -45.47 5.73 14.55
C LEU A 5 -44.23 6.48 15.03
N ALA A 6 -44.10 6.65 16.34
CA ALA A 6 -42.87 7.09 16.96
C ALA A 6 -41.82 5.98 16.78
N VAL A 7 -41.11 6.02 15.66
CA VAL A 7 -39.84 5.31 15.54
C VAL A 7 -38.90 6.06 16.48
N ALA A 8 -38.52 5.41 17.58
CA ALA A 8 -37.59 5.95 18.55
C ALA A 8 -36.31 6.36 17.80
N LEU A 9 -36.18 7.67 17.56
CA LEU A 9 -34.93 8.33 17.22
C LEU A 9 -34.05 8.23 18.46
N TRP A 10 -33.36 7.10 18.59
CA TRP A 10 -32.31 6.95 19.58
C TRP A 10 -31.11 7.70 19.05
N ALA A 11 -31.07 8.99 19.39
CA ALA A 11 -29.90 9.83 19.26
C ALA A 11 -28.70 9.13 19.91
N CYS A 12 -27.53 9.22 19.27
CA CYS A 12 -26.26 8.86 19.88
C CYS A 12 -26.14 9.64 21.19
N GLY A 13 -26.41 8.98 22.30
CA GLY A 13 -26.34 9.58 23.62
C GLY A 13 -24.93 10.06 23.88
N GLU A 14 -24.82 11.34 24.22
CA GLU A 14 -23.67 11.89 24.94
C GLU A 14 -23.31 10.99 26.13
N PRO A 15 -22.01 10.80 26.36
CA PRO A 15 -21.51 11.17 27.66
C PRO A 15 -20.51 12.32 27.50
N ASP A 16 -20.87 13.46 28.11
CA ASP A 16 -19.98 14.41 28.80
C ASP A 16 -18.49 13.99 28.72
N GLY A 17 -17.64 14.61 27.91
CA GLY A 17 -17.31 16.04 27.98
C GLY A 17 -15.81 16.14 28.26
N GLU A 18 -15.00 16.25 27.20
CA GLU A 18 -13.78 17.04 27.24
C GLU A 18 -13.46 17.47 25.81
N ALA A 19 -13.54 18.78 25.59
CA ALA A 19 -13.37 19.42 24.30
C ALA A 19 -11.98 19.13 23.71
N LEU A 20 -11.93 18.41 22.60
CA LEU A 20 -10.76 18.44 21.72
C LEU A 20 -10.90 19.68 20.82
N PRO A 21 -9.87 20.54 20.74
CA PRO A 21 -9.96 21.85 20.09
C PRO A 21 -10.27 21.74 18.58
N PRO A 22 -11.04 22.67 17.99
CA PRO A 22 -11.32 22.72 16.55
C PRO A 22 -10.17 23.28 15.70
N ASP A 23 -8.91 23.10 16.12
CA ASP A 23 -7.75 23.66 15.42
C ASP A 23 -6.56 22.70 15.50
N ALA A 24 -6.72 21.50 14.96
CA ALA A 24 -5.57 20.78 14.42
C ALA A 24 -5.27 21.38 13.04
N SER A 25 -4.73 22.61 13.04
CA SER A 25 -3.89 23.08 11.95
C SER A 25 -2.80 22.04 11.76
N PHE A 26 -2.92 21.24 10.71
CA PHE A 26 -1.79 20.49 10.19
C PHE A 26 -0.89 21.48 9.46
N ASP A 27 -0.18 22.31 10.23
CA ASP A 27 1.07 22.93 9.80
C ASP A 27 2.13 21.82 9.69
N GLY A 28 1.97 20.99 8.66
CA GLY A 28 3.00 20.08 8.18
C GLY A 28 3.98 20.83 7.31
N ALA A 29 4.84 21.66 7.91
CA ALA A 29 6.11 21.98 7.28
C ALA A 29 7.02 20.75 7.39
N GLY A 30 7.18 20.05 6.27
CA GLY A 30 8.01 18.84 6.20
C GLY A 30 8.10 18.29 4.78
N GLU A 31 8.81 19.04 3.93
CA GLU A 31 9.56 18.58 2.77
C GLU A 31 8.82 17.88 1.61
N THR A 32 9.00 18.43 0.41
CA THR A 32 8.76 17.74 -0.85
C THR A 32 9.62 16.47 -0.93
N GLY A 33 9.01 15.32 -0.60
CA GLY A 33 9.54 13.99 -0.84
C GLY A 33 8.42 13.10 -1.39
N SER A 34 8.56 12.72 -2.66
CA SER A 34 7.58 11.97 -3.45
C SER A 34 6.99 10.73 -2.77
N ASP A 35 5.65 10.67 -2.80
CA ASP A 35 4.83 9.54 -3.25
C ASP A 35 5.09 8.16 -2.61
N GLY A 36 4.53 7.96 -1.42
CA GLY A 36 4.30 6.63 -0.86
C GLY A 36 3.47 6.75 0.40
N ALA A 37 2.27 6.17 0.41
CA ALA A 37 1.41 6.14 1.59
C ALA A 37 2.22 5.61 2.78
N VAL A 38 2.59 6.49 3.72
CA VAL A 38 3.04 6.07 5.05
C VAL A 38 1.84 5.37 5.68
N GLN A 39 1.76 4.06 5.46
CA GLN A 39 1.15 3.19 6.45
C GLN A 39 1.98 3.43 7.72
N PRO A 40 1.38 3.78 8.87
CA PRO A 40 2.11 4.09 10.10
C PRO A 40 2.92 2.90 10.67
N SER A 41 3.07 1.81 9.91
CA SER A 41 3.86 0.63 10.25
C SER A 41 4.47 -0.08 9.04
N CYS A 42 4.66 0.56 7.87
CA CYS A 42 5.34 -0.15 6.78
C CYS A 42 6.83 -0.23 7.05
N VAL A 43 7.28 -1.41 7.48
CA VAL A 43 8.70 -1.71 7.67
C VAL A 43 9.24 -2.27 6.35
N PRO A 44 10.18 -1.58 5.68
CA PRO A 44 10.76 -2.06 4.44
C PRO A 44 11.47 -3.39 4.67
N LYS A 45 11.23 -4.34 3.78
CA LYS A 45 11.87 -5.65 3.87
C LYS A 45 13.31 -5.58 3.40
N THR A 46 14.19 -6.32 4.07
CA THR A 46 15.58 -6.51 3.65
C THR A 46 15.68 -7.57 2.54
N CYS A 47 16.81 -7.60 1.84
CA CYS A 47 17.11 -8.59 0.82
C CYS A 47 16.95 -10.03 1.32
N ASP A 48 17.38 -10.29 2.56
CA ASP A 48 17.26 -11.60 3.20
C ASP A 48 15.80 -12.00 3.42
N GLN A 49 14.96 -11.05 3.87
CA GLN A 49 13.51 -11.26 4.05
C GLN A 49 12.76 -11.44 2.73
N LEU A 50 13.32 -10.91 1.63
CA LEU A 50 12.77 -11.04 0.28
C LEU A 50 13.34 -12.27 -0.46
N GLY A 51 14.34 -12.95 0.11
CA GLY A 51 15.06 -14.04 -0.54
C GLY A 51 15.80 -13.60 -1.80
N ALA A 52 16.31 -12.36 -1.82
CA ALA A 52 17.03 -11.78 -2.94
C ALA A 52 18.54 -11.73 -2.66
N GLU A 53 19.34 -12.21 -3.60
CA GLU A 53 20.81 -12.22 -3.52
C GLU A 53 21.45 -11.09 -4.34
N CYS A 54 20.70 -10.48 -5.26
CA CYS A 54 21.21 -9.47 -6.17
C CYS A 54 20.09 -8.57 -6.72
N GLY A 55 20.48 -7.43 -7.29
CA GLY A 55 19.55 -6.53 -7.99
C GLY A 55 18.75 -5.61 -7.09
N SER A 56 17.92 -4.78 -7.70
CA SER A 56 16.95 -3.91 -7.02
C SER A 56 15.62 -4.62 -6.85
N VAL A 57 15.12 -4.72 -5.62
CA VAL A 57 13.89 -5.43 -5.28
C VAL A 57 12.93 -4.51 -4.52
N PRO A 58 11.61 -4.55 -4.77
CA PRO A 58 10.67 -3.74 -4.00
C PRO A 58 10.70 -4.11 -2.52
N ASP A 59 10.77 -3.11 -1.64
CA ASP A 59 10.81 -3.34 -0.18
C ASP A 59 9.43 -3.65 0.43
N GLY A 60 8.37 -3.52 -0.37
CA GLY A 60 6.97 -3.75 0.04
C GLY A 60 6.28 -2.54 0.66
N CYS A 61 6.98 -1.41 0.78
CA CYS A 61 6.52 -0.14 1.36
C CYS A 61 6.50 1.02 0.36
N GLY A 62 6.54 0.70 -0.94
CA GLY A 62 6.56 1.71 -2.00
C GLY A 62 7.96 2.19 -2.37
N GLY A 63 9.02 1.62 -1.79
CA GLY A 63 10.39 1.83 -2.22
C GLY A 63 11.04 0.58 -2.79
N LYS A 64 12.38 0.62 -2.89
CA LYS A 64 13.23 -0.49 -3.35
C LYS A 64 14.48 -0.63 -2.47
N VAL A 65 14.91 -1.86 -2.29
CA VAL A 65 16.16 -2.24 -1.63
C VAL A 65 17.15 -2.80 -2.66
N SER A 66 18.44 -2.47 -2.52
CA SER A 66 19.50 -2.97 -3.39
C SER A 66 20.23 -4.14 -2.71
N CYS A 67 20.22 -5.30 -3.35
CA CYS A 67 20.75 -6.56 -2.82
C CYS A 67 22.15 -6.89 -3.31
N GLY A 68 22.82 -5.95 -3.98
CA GLY A 68 24.17 -6.13 -4.51
C GLY A 68 24.18 -6.80 -5.89
N THR A 69 25.31 -7.43 -6.22
CA THR A 69 25.59 -7.99 -7.54
C THR A 69 26.14 -9.40 -7.41
N CYS A 70 25.87 -10.25 -8.40
CA CYS A 70 26.40 -11.62 -8.44
C CYS A 70 27.92 -11.68 -8.67
N ALA A 71 28.52 -12.82 -8.33
CA ALA A 71 29.93 -13.08 -8.57
C ALA A 71 30.22 -13.21 -10.08
N GLY A 72 31.50 -13.12 -10.45
CA GLY A 72 31.92 -13.10 -11.85
C GLY A 72 31.46 -14.33 -12.64
N GLY A 73 30.68 -14.09 -13.69
CA GLY A 73 30.13 -15.14 -14.57
C GLY A 73 28.66 -15.46 -14.33
N GLU A 74 28.04 -14.88 -13.30
CA GLU A 74 26.63 -15.06 -12.98
C GLU A 74 25.80 -13.84 -13.40
N THR A 75 24.55 -14.10 -13.76
CA THR A 75 23.55 -13.08 -14.08
C THR A 75 22.53 -13.05 -12.95
N CYS A 76 22.19 -11.84 -12.49
CA CYS A 76 21.11 -11.68 -11.52
C CYS A 76 19.78 -12.06 -12.16
N GLY A 77 19.04 -12.97 -11.51
CA GLY A 77 17.87 -13.60 -12.08
C GLY A 77 18.15 -14.92 -12.82
N GLY A 78 19.42 -15.31 -12.95
CA GLY A 78 19.86 -16.54 -13.60
C GLY A 78 19.64 -17.80 -12.76
N GLY A 79 19.53 -17.67 -11.43
CA GLY A 79 19.20 -18.76 -10.50
C GLY A 79 17.70 -18.84 -10.12
N GLY A 80 16.91 -17.88 -10.60
CA GLY A 80 15.57 -17.57 -10.10
C GLY A 80 15.44 -16.08 -9.83
N PRO A 81 14.24 -15.54 -9.54
CA PRO A 81 14.01 -14.11 -9.45
C PRO A 81 14.91 -13.45 -8.39
N ASN A 82 15.78 -12.52 -8.81
CA ASN A 82 16.79 -11.86 -7.95
C ASN A 82 17.79 -12.82 -7.29
N LEU A 83 18.00 -14.00 -7.87
CA LEU A 83 19.00 -14.99 -7.45
C LEU A 83 20.12 -15.09 -8.47
N CYS A 84 21.33 -15.33 -7.99
CA CYS A 84 22.49 -15.47 -8.84
C CYS A 84 22.53 -16.83 -9.53
N GLY A 85 22.88 -16.84 -10.81
CA GLY A 85 23.08 -18.08 -11.55
C GLY A 85 23.60 -17.84 -12.95
N THR A 86 23.94 -18.91 -13.65
CA THR A 86 24.59 -18.84 -14.97
C THR A 86 23.61 -18.73 -16.14
N ALA A 87 22.31 -18.84 -15.90
CA ALA A 87 21.31 -18.72 -16.96
C ALA A 87 21.12 -17.26 -17.38
N ALA A 88 20.77 -17.04 -18.64
CA ALA A 88 20.39 -15.71 -19.10
C ALA A 88 19.09 -15.29 -18.41
N CYS A 89 19.09 -14.11 -17.80
CA CYS A 89 17.87 -13.55 -17.24
C CYS A 89 17.07 -12.81 -18.30
N ARG A 90 15.74 -13.01 -18.29
CA ARG A 90 14.82 -12.28 -19.17
C ARG A 90 13.90 -11.41 -18.31
N PRO A 91 14.03 -10.08 -18.38
CA PRO A 91 13.22 -9.19 -17.56
C PRO A 91 11.75 -9.29 -17.94
N LYS A 92 10.89 -9.33 -16.92
CA LYS A 92 9.44 -9.31 -17.08
C LYS A 92 8.93 -7.89 -16.96
N SER A 93 7.86 -7.57 -17.69
CA SER A 93 7.16 -6.30 -17.58
C SER A 93 6.03 -6.37 -16.54
N CYS A 94 5.56 -5.22 -16.06
CA CYS A 94 4.41 -5.10 -15.17
C CYS A 94 3.20 -5.99 -15.56
N PRO A 95 2.68 -5.96 -16.80
CA PRO A 95 1.56 -6.82 -17.20
C PRO A 95 1.93 -8.31 -17.19
N ALA A 96 3.18 -8.68 -17.49
CA ALA A 96 3.63 -10.07 -17.41
C ALA A 96 3.72 -10.58 -15.96
N LEU A 97 3.85 -9.66 -15.00
CA LEU A 97 3.84 -9.94 -13.55
C LEU A 97 2.44 -9.79 -12.93
N GLY A 98 1.44 -9.35 -13.70
CA GLY A 98 0.10 -9.05 -13.18
C GLY A 98 0.05 -7.84 -12.24
N ALA A 99 1.03 -6.94 -12.35
CA ALA A 99 1.13 -5.71 -11.58
C ALA A 99 0.56 -4.53 -12.38
N SER A 100 -0.26 -3.71 -11.71
CA SER A 100 -0.88 -2.50 -12.26
C SER A 100 -0.42 -1.22 -11.57
N CYS A 101 0.36 -1.33 -10.49
CA CYS A 101 0.89 -0.21 -9.74
C CYS A 101 2.10 -0.61 -8.90
N GLY A 102 2.84 0.38 -8.43
CA GLY A 102 3.95 0.22 -7.49
C GLY A 102 5.21 -0.37 -8.11
N TYR A 103 6.26 -0.51 -7.29
CA TYR A 103 7.50 -1.14 -7.71
C TYR A 103 7.37 -2.67 -7.67
N VAL A 104 7.82 -3.32 -8.74
CA VAL A 104 7.94 -4.78 -8.82
C VAL A 104 9.30 -5.17 -9.37
N SER A 105 9.87 -6.27 -8.90
CA SER A 105 11.11 -6.80 -9.50
C SER A 105 10.79 -7.40 -10.87
N ASP A 106 11.61 -7.09 -11.87
CA ASP A 106 11.51 -7.69 -13.21
C ASP A 106 11.90 -9.19 -13.20
N GLY A 107 12.44 -9.67 -12.08
CA GLY A 107 13.00 -11.01 -11.88
C GLY A 107 14.50 -11.09 -12.16
N CYS A 108 15.10 -10.05 -12.74
CA CYS A 108 16.53 -9.94 -12.96
C CYS A 108 17.17 -8.96 -11.97
N SER A 109 17.69 -7.83 -12.46
CA SER A 109 18.52 -6.90 -11.69
C SER A 109 17.78 -5.63 -11.28
N GLU A 110 16.56 -5.39 -11.77
CA GLU A 110 15.89 -4.10 -11.66
C GLU A 110 14.49 -4.20 -11.02
N ALA A 111 14.13 -3.15 -10.30
CA ALA A 111 12.77 -2.90 -9.86
C ALA A 111 12.11 -1.93 -10.85
N ILE A 112 11.10 -2.40 -11.56
CA ILE A 112 10.31 -1.59 -12.50
C ILE A 112 9.15 -0.90 -11.77
N ASP A 113 8.88 0.34 -12.18
CA ASP A 113 7.73 1.11 -11.70
C ASP A 113 6.51 0.85 -12.58
N CYS A 114 5.46 0.27 -12.01
CA CYS A 114 4.19 0.01 -12.69
C CYS A 114 3.19 1.16 -12.61
N GLY A 115 3.60 2.30 -12.05
CA GLY A 115 2.80 3.52 -11.95
C GLY A 115 1.98 3.62 -10.66
N GLY A 116 1.24 4.72 -10.56
CA GLY A 116 0.34 5.01 -9.44
C GLY A 116 -1.10 4.58 -9.71
N CYS A 117 -1.91 4.56 -8.64
CA CYS A 117 -3.34 4.31 -8.72
C CYS A 117 -4.13 5.62 -8.79
N PRO A 118 -5.29 5.63 -9.48
CA PRO A 118 -6.19 6.78 -9.43
C PRO A 118 -6.79 6.90 -8.03
N VAL A 119 -6.90 8.13 -7.52
CA VAL A 119 -7.54 8.40 -6.22
C VAL A 119 -9.03 8.03 -6.32
N PRO A 120 -9.64 7.38 -5.31
CA PRO A 120 -9.15 7.10 -3.95
C PRO A 120 -8.41 5.77 -3.76
N GLU A 121 -8.06 5.07 -4.84
CA GLU A 121 -7.39 3.77 -4.76
C GLU A 121 -5.92 3.91 -4.36
N THR A 122 -5.42 2.90 -3.66
CA THR A 122 -4.01 2.80 -3.29
C THR A 122 -3.44 1.49 -3.82
N CYS A 123 -2.13 1.47 -4.08
CA CYS A 123 -1.49 0.25 -4.55
C CYS A 123 -1.46 -0.79 -3.43
N GLY A 124 -2.13 -1.92 -3.63
CA GLY A 124 -2.34 -2.90 -2.56
C GLY A 124 -3.64 -2.72 -1.76
N GLY A 125 -4.37 -1.62 -1.96
CA GLY A 125 -5.48 -1.24 -1.09
C GLY A 125 -6.66 -2.22 -1.10
N GLY A 126 -6.88 -2.95 -2.19
CA GLY A 126 -7.91 -3.99 -2.27
C GLY A 126 -7.52 -5.35 -1.66
N GLY A 127 -6.43 -5.41 -0.87
CA GLY A 127 -5.88 -6.65 -0.34
C GLY A 127 -5.13 -7.49 -1.38
N LYS A 128 -4.86 -6.94 -2.56
CA LYS A 128 -4.06 -7.56 -3.62
C LYS A 128 -2.81 -6.74 -3.89
N ALA A 129 -1.64 -7.30 -3.61
CA ALA A 129 -0.36 -6.64 -3.83
C ALA A 129 -0.20 -6.19 -5.28
N ASN A 130 0.36 -5.00 -5.49
CA ASN A 130 0.64 -4.41 -6.80
C ASN A 130 -0.59 -4.26 -7.71
N GLN A 131 -1.80 -4.23 -7.13
CA GLN A 131 -3.04 -3.92 -7.83
C GLN A 131 -3.69 -2.70 -7.19
N CYS A 132 -4.27 -1.85 -8.03
CA CYS A 132 -5.08 -0.76 -7.55
C CYS A 132 -6.35 -1.32 -6.91
N GLY A 133 -6.62 -0.83 -5.71
CA GLY A 133 -7.86 -1.08 -5.03
C GLY A 133 -8.03 -0.10 -3.89
N CYS A 134 -9.25 0.07 -3.45
CA CYS A 134 -9.55 0.90 -2.30
C CYS A 134 -9.60 0.02 -1.04
N SER A 135 -8.93 0.45 0.03
CA SER A 135 -9.08 -0.16 1.36
C SER A 135 -10.27 0.50 2.07
N PRO A 136 -11.44 -0.17 2.16
CA PRO A 136 -12.56 0.40 2.88
C PRO A 136 -12.21 0.55 4.36
N ARG A 137 -12.50 1.72 4.92
CA ARG A 137 -12.38 1.93 6.36
C ARG A 137 -13.45 1.10 7.05
N THR A 138 -13.07 0.34 8.07
CA THR A 138 -14.05 -0.41 8.88
C THR A 138 -14.78 0.53 9.84
N CYS A 139 -15.98 0.14 10.29
CA CYS A 139 -16.75 0.90 11.30
C CYS A 139 -15.92 1.23 12.56
N GLY A 140 -15.04 0.31 12.99
CA GLY A 140 -14.11 0.55 14.12
C GLY A 140 -13.06 1.64 13.84
N GLN A 141 -12.59 1.77 12.59
CA GLN A 141 -11.67 2.84 12.16
C GLN A 141 -12.37 4.19 11.91
N LEU A 142 -13.69 4.17 11.84
CA LEU A 142 -14.56 5.35 11.67
C LEU A 142 -15.18 5.79 13.01
N GLY A 143 -14.97 5.04 14.10
CA GLY A 143 -15.63 5.30 15.38
C GLY A 143 -17.16 5.14 15.32
N ALA A 144 -17.67 4.42 14.33
CA ALA A 144 -19.09 4.27 14.07
C ALA A 144 -19.63 2.99 14.73
N SER A 145 -20.62 3.12 15.61
CA SER A 145 -21.25 2.01 16.33
C SER A 145 -22.54 1.51 15.66
N CYS A 146 -23.16 2.32 14.79
CA CYS A 146 -24.32 1.96 13.98
C CYS A 146 -24.49 2.92 12.78
N GLY A 147 -25.01 2.42 11.67
CA GLY A 147 -25.29 3.19 10.44
C GLY A 147 -24.43 2.78 9.23
N LYS A 148 -24.78 3.26 8.03
CA LYS A 148 -23.89 3.24 6.86
C LYS A 148 -22.99 4.46 6.94
N ALA A 149 -21.69 4.24 7.07
CA ALA A 149 -20.70 5.30 6.94
C ALA A 149 -20.00 5.14 5.58
N PRO A 150 -19.64 6.25 4.91
CA PRO A 150 -18.87 6.16 3.68
C PRO A 150 -17.47 5.62 4.01
N ASP A 151 -17.12 4.46 3.46
CA ASP A 151 -15.84 3.80 3.71
C ASP A 151 -14.66 4.45 2.95
N GLY A 152 -14.92 5.54 2.22
CA GLY A 152 -13.98 6.22 1.32
C GLY A 152 -13.87 5.58 -0.07
N CYS A 153 -14.59 4.47 -0.30
CA CYS A 153 -14.54 3.67 -1.52
C CYS A 153 -15.87 3.62 -2.29
N GLY A 154 -16.77 4.58 -2.05
CA GLY A 154 -18.07 4.66 -2.73
C GLY A 154 -19.16 3.72 -2.19
N GLY A 155 -18.99 3.17 -0.98
CA GLY A 155 -19.97 2.34 -0.25
C GLY A 155 -20.16 2.83 1.17
#